data_AF-A0A1F0S061-F1
#
_entry.id   AF-A0A1F0S061-F1
#
_cell.length_a   1.000
_cell.length_b   1.000
_cell.length_c   1.000
_cell.angle_alpha   90.00
_cell.angle_beta   90.00
_cell.angle_gamma   90.00
#
_symmetry.space_group_name_H-M   'P 1'
#
loop_
_entity.id
_entity.type
_entity.pdbx_description
1 polymer ?
#
loop_
_entity_poly.entity_id
_entity_poly.type
_entity_poly.pdbx_seq_one_letter_code
_entity_poly.pdbx_strand_id
1 'polypeptide(L)'
;MSRALYEDLYLSPEQVARVRSYIRQVDFHLPGASSADFSINPHARYLGYMFQQEDLESYGVGLECTAPGMEHQRTFIRMSRGQLLGHEDAPTLPVNDPVMAADAMTLHRFYDKERRPLRHGEETYSSDEGAPGADMDLSMVEQQLRDIMAFHNGEPVPGNQEILDLRVYWGTLLAGRYPRLKYLEKAGQLSALQADRLGAVEAEINSVEGILRSLGLATLEDLNKPKREDG
;
A
#
# COMPACT_ATOMS: atom_id res chain seq x y z
N MET A 1 -2.11 -24.09 -15.24
CA MET A 1 -1.43 -23.48 -14.08
C MET A 1 0.05 -23.43 -14.41
N SER A 2 0.60 -22.24 -14.66
CA SER A 2 2.03 -22.07 -14.91
C SER A 2 2.76 -22.22 -13.58
N ARG A 3 3.55 -23.29 -13.41
CA ARG A 3 4.43 -23.48 -12.26
C ARG A 3 5.54 -22.43 -12.37
N ALA A 4 5.81 -21.65 -11.33
CA ALA A 4 6.95 -20.74 -11.33
C ALA A 4 8.23 -21.53 -11.67
N LEU A 5 9.05 -21.04 -12.60
CA LEU A 5 10.21 -21.77 -13.10
C LEU A 5 11.30 -21.93 -12.02
N TYR A 6 11.34 -21.00 -11.05
CA TYR A 6 12.25 -21.02 -9.91
C TYR A 6 11.53 -20.62 -8.62
N GLU A 7 12.13 -21.02 -7.51
CA GLU A 7 11.70 -20.69 -6.16
C GLU A 7 12.46 -19.46 -5.62
N ASP A 8 11.94 -18.92 -4.52
CA ASP A 8 12.64 -17.90 -3.73
C ASP A 8 13.98 -18.45 -3.22
N LEU A 9 14.95 -17.54 -3.05
CA LEU A 9 16.34 -17.91 -2.80
C LEU A 9 16.83 -17.29 -1.49
N TYR A 10 17.47 -18.12 -0.65
CA TYR A 10 18.22 -17.63 0.49
C TYR A 10 19.64 -17.25 0.05
N LEU A 11 19.99 -15.98 0.21
CA LEU A 11 21.24 -15.39 -0.25
C LEU A 11 22.42 -15.93 0.57
N SER A 12 23.43 -16.44 -0.14
CA SER A 12 24.74 -16.72 0.43
C SER A 12 25.52 -15.42 0.72
N PRO A 13 26.56 -15.45 1.57
CA PRO A 13 27.40 -14.28 1.82
C PRO A 13 28.00 -13.67 0.54
N GLU A 14 28.34 -14.50 -0.44
CA GLU A 14 28.83 -14.06 -1.74
C GLU A 14 27.76 -13.29 -2.53
N GLN A 15 26.52 -13.79 -2.51
CA GLN A 15 25.40 -13.12 -3.18
C GLN A 15 25.05 -11.80 -2.49
N VAL A 16 25.09 -11.74 -1.16
CA VAL A 16 24.94 -10.48 -0.40
C VAL A 16 26.04 -9.49 -0.76
N ALA A 17 27.29 -9.95 -0.94
CA ALA A 17 28.38 -9.09 -1.37
C ALA A 17 28.16 -8.54 -2.80
N ARG A 18 27.62 -9.37 -3.72
CA ARG A 18 27.23 -8.92 -5.08
C ARG A 18 26.13 -7.86 -5.03
N VAL A 19 25.08 -8.07 -4.26
CA VAL A 19 24.01 -7.09 -4.04
C VAL A 19 24.60 -5.77 -3.53
N ARG A 20 25.46 -5.83 -2.51
CA ARG A 20 26.12 -4.64 -1.95
C ARG A 20 27.01 -3.92 -2.96
N SER A 21 27.77 -4.67 -3.76
CA SER A 21 28.60 -4.11 -4.82
C SER A 21 27.76 -3.40 -5.87
N TYR A 22 26.65 -4.00 -6.28
CA TYR A 22 25.74 -3.43 -7.26
C TYR A 22 25.08 -2.15 -6.76
N ILE A 23 24.56 -2.13 -5.52
CA ILE A 23 23.98 -0.92 -4.88
C ILE A 23 24.96 0.25 -4.92
N ARG A 24 26.24 0.01 -4.59
CA ARG A 24 27.29 1.05 -4.64
C ARG A 24 27.64 1.48 -6.06
N GLN A 25 27.69 0.53 -6.99
CA GLN A 25 28.03 0.81 -8.39
C GLN A 25 27.01 1.73 -9.06
N VAL A 26 25.72 1.52 -8.78
CA VAL A 26 24.63 2.34 -9.35
C VAL A 26 24.25 3.51 -8.46
N ASP A 27 24.96 3.69 -7.33
CA ASP A 27 24.67 4.67 -6.29
C ASP A 27 23.19 4.69 -5.87
N PHE A 28 22.61 3.51 -5.64
CA PHE A 28 21.23 3.42 -5.17
C PHE A 28 21.13 3.89 -3.73
N HIS A 29 20.34 4.94 -3.49
CA HIS A 29 20.10 5.48 -2.15
C HIS A 29 18.71 6.11 -2.02
N LEU A 30 18.22 6.20 -0.79
CA LEU A 30 17.04 7.00 -0.46
C LEU A 30 17.46 8.47 -0.28
N PRO A 31 16.56 9.45 -0.49
CA PRO A 31 16.86 10.84 -0.17
C PRO A 31 17.29 11.00 1.30
N GLY A 32 18.51 11.49 1.55
CA GLY A 32 19.06 11.65 2.89
C GLY A 32 19.87 10.45 3.43
N ALA A 33 20.01 9.38 2.65
CA ALA A 33 20.86 8.22 2.95
C ALA A 33 21.95 8.07 1.87
N SER A 34 22.87 7.12 2.06
CA SER A 34 23.87 6.72 1.07
C SER A 34 23.69 5.26 0.62
N SER A 35 24.36 4.88 -0.46
CA SER A 35 24.43 3.50 -0.94
C SER A 35 25.11 2.52 0.05
N ALA A 36 25.70 3.02 1.14
CA ALA A 36 26.22 2.20 2.22
C ALA A 36 25.17 1.88 3.30
N ASP A 37 24.09 2.66 3.38
CA ASP A 37 23.11 2.64 4.48
C ASP A 37 21.99 1.63 4.26
N PHE A 38 22.36 0.40 3.87
CA PHE A 38 21.41 -0.68 3.70
C PHE A 38 21.87 -1.99 4.34
N SER A 39 20.93 -2.57 5.11
CA SER A 39 20.89 -3.98 5.44
C SER A 39 20.16 -4.73 4.33
N ILE A 40 20.74 -5.84 3.87
CA ILE A 40 20.20 -6.65 2.78
C ILE A 40 19.41 -7.80 3.37
N ASN A 41 18.15 -7.96 2.97
CA ASN A 41 17.34 -9.10 3.37
C ASN A 41 17.94 -10.38 2.77
N PRO A 42 18.23 -11.42 3.58
CA PRO A 42 18.80 -12.66 3.07
C PRO A 42 17.82 -13.46 2.21
N HIS A 43 16.54 -13.08 2.15
CA HIS A 43 15.56 -13.75 1.30
C HIS A 43 15.28 -12.93 0.04
N ALA A 44 15.66 -13.46 -1.12
CA ALA A 44 15.38 -12.88 -2.43
C ALA A 44 14.18 -13.57 -3.06
N ARG A 45 13.19 -12.78 -3.48
CA ARG A 45 11.93 -13.31 -4.05
C ARG A 45 12.04 -13.45 -5.55
N TYR A 46 11.69 -14.59 -6.11
CA TYR A 46 11.61 -14.75 -7.57
C TYR A 46 10.41 -13.95 -8.10
N LEU A 47 10.68 -12.98 -8.97
CA LEU A 47 9.65 -12.08 -9.50
C LEU A 47 9.05 -12.60 -10.82
N GLY A 48 9.77 -13.46 -11.55
CA GLY A 48 9.31 -14.01 -12.83
C GLY A 48 8.90 -12.92 -13.84
N TYR A 49 7.94 -13.27 -14.71
CA TYR A 49 7.40 -12.40 -15.77
C TYR A 49 6.26 -11.50 -15.26
N MET A 50 6.53 -10.68 -14.24
CA MET A 50 5.53 -9.71 -13.75
C MET A 50 5.42 -8.45 -14.63
N PHE A 51 6.27 -8.27 -15.63
CA PHE A 51 6.29 -7.09 -16.49
C PHE A 51 6.26 -7.49 -17.98
N GLN A 52 5.20 -7.12 -18.70
CA GLN A 52 4.95 -7.53 -20.10
C GLN A 52 5.98 -6.99 -21.12
N GLN A 53 6.82 -6.03 -20.75
CA GLN A 53 7.81 -5.41 -21.64
C GLN A 53 9.26 -5.75 -21.30
N GLU A 54 9.51 -6.53 -20.24
CA GLU A 54 10.85 -6.95 -19.85
C GLU A 54 10.96 -8.47 -19.96
N ASP A 55 11.81 -8.93 -20.87
CA ASP A 55 12.42 -10.25 -20.74
C ASP A 55 13.23 -10.22 -19.42
N LEU A 56 13.13 -11.25 -18.57
CA LEU A 56 14.21 -11.77 -17.69
C LEU A 56 13.71 -12.37 -16.36
N GLU A 57 14.19 -13.59 -16.12
CA GLU A 57 14.25 -14.23 -14.80
C GLU A 57 14.96 -13.29 -13.79
N SER A 58 14.20 -12.69 -12.89
CA SER A 58 14.71 -11.71 -11.93
C SER A 58 14.30 -12.02 -10.50
N TYR A 59 15.10 -11.50 -9.56
CA TYR A 59 14.87 -11.57 -8.13
C TYR A 59 14.70 -10.16 -7.56
N GLY A 60 13.73 -10.00 -6.67
CA GLY A 60 13.57 -8.83 -5.81
C GLY A 60 14.35 -9.06 -4.53
N VAL A 61 15.33 -8.20 -4.26
CA VAL A 61 16.13 -8.23 -3.04
C VAL A 61 15.69 -7.09 -2.13
N GLY A 62 15.09 -7.43 -0.99
CA GLY A 62 14.64 -6.44 0.00
C GLY A 62 15.82 -5.74 0.68
N LEU A 63 15.67 -4.45 0.91
CA LEU A 63 16.64 -3.58 1.57
C LEU A 63 15.97 -2.86 2.73
N GLU A 64 16.63 -2.79 3.88
CA GLU A 64 16.23 -1.99 5.03
C GLU A 64 17.27 -0.88 5.23
N CYS A 65 16.82 0.37 5.26
CA CYS A 65 17.70 1.51 5.44
C CYS A 65 18.28 1.50 6.86
N THR A 66 19.58 1.78 6.99
CA THR A 66 20.28 1.84 8.28
C THR A 66 20.71 3.26 8.65
N ALA A 67 20.32 4.27 7.87
CA ALA A 67 20.61 5.66 8.19
C ALA A 67 19.82 6.11 9.44
N PRO A 68 20.43 6.89 10.35
CA PRO A 68 19.78 7.31 11.58
C PRO A 68 18.42 8.01 11.34
N GLY A 69 17.35 7.48 11.94
CA GLY A 69 15.98 8.00 11.82
C GLY A 69 15.22 7.55 10.56
N MET A 70 15.82 6.64 9.77
CA MET A 70 15.24 6.06 8.57
C MET A 70 15.12 4.53 8.65
N GLU A 71 15.31 3.92 9.83
CA GLU A 71 15.37 2.48 10.04
C GLU A 71 14.05 1.75 9.70
N HIS A 72 12.93 2.48 9.68
CA HIS A 72 11.64 1.97 9.26
C HIS A 72 11.47 1.94 7.72
N GLN A 73 12.40 2.53 6.97
CA GLN A 73 12.34 2.63 5.52
C GLN A 73 12.85 1.33 4.89
N ARG A 74 11.94 0.62 4.21
CA ARG A 74 12.25 -0.60 3.47
C ARG A 74 11.96 -0.39 1.99
N THR A 75 12.84 -0.87 1.13
CA THR A 75 12.70 -0.84 -0.32
C THR A 75 13.19 -2.16 -0.89
N PHE A 76 13.27 -2.29 -2.21
CA PHE A 76 13.89 -3.43 -2.86
C PHE A 76 14.55 -2.99 -4.17
N ILE A 77 15.53 -3.78 -4.60
CA ILE A 77 16.10 -3.69 -5.94
C ILE A 77 15.78 -4.94 -6.73
N ARG A 78 15.75 -4.80 -8.05
CA ARG A 78 15.65 -5.92 -8.98
C ARG A 78 17.05 -6.29 -9.48
N MET A 79 17.37 -7.58 -9.47
CA MET A 79 18.58 -8.11 -10.09
C MET A 79 18.21 -9.30 -10.97
N SER A 80 18.89 -9.45 -12.11
CA SER A 80 18.69 -10.65 -12.93
C SER A 80 19.20 -11.87 -12.16
N ARG A 81 18.63 -13.05 -12.44
CA ARG A 81 19.09 -14.30 -11.84
C ARG A 81 20.59 -14.51 -12.07
N GLY A 82 21.06 -14.30 -13.31
CA GLY A 82 22.48 -14.42 -13.64
C GLY A 82 23.36 -13.46 -12.85
N GLN A 83 22.93 -12.20 -12.68
CA GLN A 83 23.67 -11.19 -11.92
C GLN A 83 23.79 -11.58 -10.44
N LEU A 84 22.71 -12.09 -9.85
CA LEU A 84 22.69 -12.54 -8.46
C LEU A 84 23.55 -13.80 -8.25
N LEU A 85 23.45 -14.77 -9.18
CA LEU A 85 24.21 -16.02 -9.14
C LEU A 85 25.69 -15.84 -9.55
N GLY A 86 26.06 -14.73 -10.18
CA GLY A 86 27.43 -14.42 -10.59
C GLY A 86 27.83 -15.02 -11.95
N HIS A 87 26.89 -15.14 -12.89
CA HIS A 87 27.22 -15.50 -14.27
C HIS A 87 27.90 -14.31 -14.97
N GLU A 88 29.02 -14.54 -15.64
CA GLU A 88 29.84 -13.48 -16.26
C GLU A 88 29.10 -12.73 -17.38
N ASP A 89 28.25 -13.41 -18.14
CA ASP A 89 27.48 -12.84 -19.25
C ASP A 89 26.08 -12.35 -18.86
N ALA A 90 25.80 -12.23 -17.56
CA ALA A 90 24.46 -11.85 -17.12
C ALA A 90 24.15 -10.37 -17.42
N PRO A 91 22.96 -10.06 -17.98
CA PRO A 91 22.54 -8.68 -18.11
C PRO A 91 22.39 -8.06 -16.72
N THR A 92 23.00 -6.90 -16.55
CA THR A 92 22.76 -6.04 -15.39
C THR A 92 21.44 -5.31 -15.64
N LEU A 93 20.45 -5.53 -14.78
CA LEU A 93 19.17 -4.84 -14.90
C LEU A 93 19.35 -3.35 -14.58
N PRO A 94 18.59 -2.45 -15.23
CA PRO A 94 18.51 -1.06 -14.80
C PRO A 94 17.91 -1.00 -13.40
N VAL A 95 18.47 -0.12 -12.56
CA VAL A 95 17.98 0.06 -11.21
C VAL A 95 16.57 0.66 -11.26
N ASN A 96 15.64 0.10 -10.48
CA ASN A 96 14.34 0.74 -10.30
C ASN A 96 14.50 1.97 -9.42
N ASP A 97 13.63 2.97 -9.61
CA ASP A 97 13.46 4.02 -8.62
C ASP A 97 13.15 3.37 -7.25
N PRO A 98 13.62 3.94 -6.14
CA PRO A 98 13.34 3.39 -4.82
C PRO A 98 11.83 3.40 -4.57
N VAL A 99 11.21 2.23 -4.68
CA VAL A 99 9.81 2.02 -4.28
C VAL A 99 9.84 1.59 -2.84
N MET A 100 9.22 2.36 -1.95
CA MET A 100 9.12 1.94 -0.56
C MET A 100 8.19 0.72 -0.50
N ALA A 101 8.60 -0.32 0.22
CA ALA A 101 7.77 -1.48 0.46
C ALA A 101 6.45 -1.09 1.13
N ALA A 102 6.49 -0.01 1.92
CA ALA A 102 5.31 0.61 2.49
C ALA A 102 4.43 1.25 1.41
N ASP A 103 4.95 2.06 0.49
CA ASP A 103 4.19 2.66 -0.62
C ASP A 103 3.47 1.62 -1.50
N ALA A 104 4.04 0.42 -1.64
CA ALA A 104 3.40 -0.69 -2.35
C ALA A 104 2.21 -1.31 -1.59
N MET A 105 2.05 -1.03 -0.29
CA MET A 105 0.90 -1.41 0.50
C MET A 105 -0.21 -0.37 0.35
N THR A 106 -1.38 -0.80 -0.13
CA THR A 106 -2.57 0.05 -0.31
C THR A 106 -2.98 0.82 0.96
N LEU A 107 -2.59 0.30 2.13
CA LEU A 107 -2.92 0.91 3.42
C LEU A 107 -1.88 1.93 3.93
N HIS A 108 -0.71 2.05 3.31
CA HIS A 108 0.39 2.85 3.87
C HIS A 108 0.07 4.33 4.02
N ARG A 109 -0.67 4.90 3.07
CA ARG A 109 -1.15 6.29 3.14
C ARG A 109 -1.97 6.61 4.39
N PHE A 110 -2.56 5.60 5.03
CA PHE A 110 -3.31 5.75 6.27
C PHE A 110 -2.42 5.62 7.51
N TYR A 111 -1.29 4.92 7.42
CA TYR A 111 -0.29 4.78 8.48
C TYR A 111 0.69 5.97 8.55
N ASP A 112 0.88 6.71 7.45
CA ASP A 112 1.80 7.86 7.42
C ASP A 112 1.44 9.00 8.38
N LYS A 113 0.18 9.04 8.84
CA LYS A 113 -0.28 10.01 9.84
C LYS A 113 0.06 9.61 11.29
N GLU A 114 0.57 8.39 11.51
CA GLU A 114 0.96 7.93 12.84
C GLU A 114 2.34 8.43 13.23
N ARG A 115 2.55 8.67 14.54
CA ARG A 115 3.88 8.97 15.09
C ARG A 115 4.78 7.75 14.89
N ARG A 116 5.95 7.95 14.27
CA ARG A 116 7.00 6.93 14.20
C ARG A 116 7.52 6.62 15.62
N PRO A 117 7.75 5.34 15.98
CA PRO A 117 7.68 4.13 15.15
C PRO A 117 6.23 3.64 14.93
N LEU A 118 5.96 3.12 13.74
CA LEU A 118 4.67 2.49 13.40
C LEU A 118 4.44 1.28 14.32
N ARG A 119 3.29 1.24 14.99
CA ARG A 119 2.88 0.07 15.80
C ARG A 119 2.26 -0.97 14.87
N HIS A 120 2.45 -2.24 15.18
CA HIS A 120 1.96 -3.36 14.37
C HIS A 120 1.14 -4.34 15.21
N GLY A 121 0.25 -5.09 14.56
CA GLY A 121 -0.57 -6.11 15.22
C GLY A 121 -1.56 -5.51 16.22
N GLU A 122 -1.65 -6.10 17.40
CA GLU A 122 -2.61 -5.71 18.45
C GLU A 122 -2.37 -4.29 18.98
N GLU A 123 -1.14 -3.78 18.90
CA GLU A 123 -0.80 -2.44 19.39
C GLU A 123 -1.20 -1.31 18.44
N THR A 124 -1.55 -1.63 17.19
CA THR A 124 -1.84 -0.64 16.13
C THR A 124 -2.95 0.33 16.52
N TYR A 125 -3.96 -0.14 17.25
CA TYR A 125 -5.14 0.66 17.63
C TYR A 125 -5.19 0.97 19.13
N SER A 126 -4.09 0.74 19.83
CA SER A 126 -4.01 0.93 21.29
C SER A 126 -4.17 2.38 21.74
N SER A 127 -4.02 3.33 20.82
CA SER A 127 -4.18 4.77 21.06
C SER A 127 -5.58 5.31 20.77
N ASP A 128 -6.49 4.48 20.24
CA ASP A 128 -7.84 4.93 19.92
C ASP A 128 -8.61 5.19 21.22
N GLU A 129 -9.17 6.39 21.37
CA GLU A 129 -9.97 6.76 22.55
C GLU A 129 -11.33 6.03 22.62
N GLY A 130 -11.69 5.27 21.56
CA GLY A 130 -12.95 4.54 21.43
C GLY A 130 -12.75 3.12 20.87
N ALA A 131 -13.63 2.70 19.96
CA ALA A 131 -13.56 1.36 19.39
C ALA A 131 -12.25 1.18 18.60
N PRO A 132 -11.44 0.13 18.90
CA PRO A 132 -10.16 -0.07 18.23
C PRO A 132 -10.30 -0.20 16.71
N GLY A 133 -9.58 0.64 15.97
CA GLY A 133 -9.58 0.69 14.52
C GLY A 133 -10.77 1.42 13.90
N ALA A 134 -11.64 2.05 14.70
CA ALA A 134 -12.71 2.89 14.16
C ALA A 134 -12.16 4.18 13.57
N ASP A 135 -11.12 4.77 14.15
CA ASP A 135 -10.47 5.97 13.60
C ASP A 135 -9.78 5.70 12.27
N MET A 136 -9.21 4.50 12.12
CA MET A 136 -8.67 4.02 10.85
C MET A 136 -9.77 3.84 9.81
N ASP A 137 -10.85 3.14 10.15
CA ASP A 137 -11.98 2.93 9.24
C ASP A 137 -12.58 4.26 8.77
N LEU A 138 -12.79 5.22 9.68
CA LEU A 138 -13.24 6.58 9.35
C LEU A 138 -12.26 7.28 8.41
N SER A 139 -10.96 7.24 8.73
CA SER A 139 -9.93 7.88 7.91
C SER A 139 -9.85 7.29 6.50
N MET A 140 -10.10 5.99 6.34
CA MET A 140 -10.16 5.33 5.04
C MET A 140 -11.35 5.80 4.21
N VAL A 141 -12.54 5.89 4.80
CA VAL A 141 -13.75 6.38 4.14
C VAL A 141 -13.59 7.86 3.75
N GLU A 142 -13.15 8.71 4.68
CA GLU A 142 -12.91 10.14 4.46
C GLU A 142 -11.91 10.41 3.33
N GLN A 143 -10.79 9.70 3.32
CA GLN A 143 -9.77 9.90 2.29
C GLN A 143 -10.24 9.41 0.93
N GLN A 144 -10.93 8.28 0.85
CA GLN A 144 -11.46 7.81 -0.42
C GLN A 144 -12.50 8.78 -0.99
N LEU A 145 -13.34 9.38 -0.14
CA LEU A 145 -14.28 10.42 -0.56
C LEU A 145 -13.55 11.66 -1.11
N ARG A 146 -12.46 12.09 -0.44
CA ARG A 146 -11.59 13.16 -0.95
C ARG A 146 -10.96 12.82 -2.30
N ASP A 147 -10.46 11.60 -2.47
CA ASP A 147 -9.88 11.16 -3.75
C ASP A 147 -10.93 11.19 -4.87
N ILE A 148 -12.17 10.79 -4.58
CA ILE A 148 -13.28 10.86 -5.53
C ILE A 148 -13.57 12.32 -5.94
N MET A 149 -13.58 13.24 -4.97
CA MET A 149 -13.80 14.66 -5.26
C MET A 149 -12.65 15.26 -6.08
N ALA A 150 -11.40 14.94 -5.72
CA ALA A 150 -10.22 15.36 -6.46
C ALA A 150 -10.27 14.84 -7.91
N PHE A 151 -10.57 13.55 -8.11
CA PHE A 151 -10.74 12.96 -9.43
C PHE A 151 -11.82 13.68 -10.26
N HIS A 152 -12.99 13.93 -9.65
CA HIS A 152 -14.08 14.65 -10.31
C HIS A 152 -13.66 16.06 -10.75
N ASN A 153 -12.84 16.75 -9.95
CA ASN A 153 -12.38 18.10 -10.23
C ASN A 153 -11.17 18.16 -11.20
N GLY A 154 -10.68 17.00 -11.67
CA GLY A 154 -9.49 16.91 -12.52
C GLY A 154 -8.18 17.17 -11.76
N GLU A 155 -8.21 17.04 -10.43
CA GLU A 155 -7.03 17.16 -9.57
C GLU A 155 -6.27 15.83 -9.51
N PRO A 156 -4.95 15.86 -9.25
CA PRO A 156 -4.16 14.64 -9.06
C PRO A 156 -4.70 13.79 -7.90
N VAL A 157 -4.83 12.49 -8.13
CA VAL A 157 -5.20 11.51 -7.11
C VAL A 157 -4.02 10.61 -6.73
N PRO A 158 -3.93 10.16 -5.46
CA PRO A 158 -2.84 9.29 -5.02
C PRO A 158 -2.70 8.05 -5.90
N GLY A 159 -1.49 7.74 -6.33
CA GLY A 159 -1.21 6.55 -7.16
C GLY A 159 -1.78 6.61 -8.58
N ASN A 160 -2.20 7.78 -9.08
CA ASN A 160 -2.84 7.95 -10.38
C ASN A 160 -4.07 7.03 -10.56
N GLN A 161 -4.85 6.85 -9.48
CA GLN A 161 -6.07 6.05 -9.50
C GLN A 161 -6.98 6.41 -10.67
N GLU A 162 -7.42 5.38 -11.40
CA GLU A 162 -8.44 5.51 -12.43
C GLU A 162 -9.84 5.35 -11.83
N ILE A 163 -10.87 5.69 -12.62
CA ILE A 163 -12.27 5.57 -12.19
C ILE A 163 -12.65 4.15 -11.72
N LEU A 164 -12.01 3.12 -12.27
CA LEU A 164 -12.22 1.73 -11.85
C LEU A 164 -11.66 1.48 -10.45
N ASP A 165 -10.48 2.01 -10.14
CA ASP A 165 -9.85 1.89 -8.82
C ASP A 165 -10.71 2.57 -7.75
N LEU A 166 -11.19 3.79 -8.05
CA LEU A 166 -12.11 4.52 -7.18
C LEU A 166 -13.38 3.71 -6.88
N ARG A 167 -13.97 3.06 -7.90
CA ARG A 167 -15.15 2.20 -7.73
C ARG A 167 -14.86 1.00 -6.82
N VAL A 168 -13.76 0.32 -7.04
CA VAL A 168 -13.38 -0.87 -6.25
C VAL A 168 -13.11 -0.49 -4.80
N TYR A 169 -12.30 0.55 -4.57
CA TYR A 169 -11.97 0.98 -3.21
C TYR A 169 -13.20 1.51 -2.48
N TRP A 170 -13.98 2.39 -3.11
CA TRP A 170 -15.19 2.94 -2.51
C TRP A 170 -16.22 1.86 -2.19
N GLY A 171 -16.48 0.95 -3.13
CA GLY A 171 -17.40 -0.17 -2.92
C GLY A 171 -16.94 -1.09 -1.79
N THR A 172 -15.64 -1.38 -1.71
CA THR A 172 -15.07 -2.22 -0.63
C THR A 172 -15.21 -1.55 0.73
N LEU A 173 -14.96 -0.25 0.82
CA LEU A 173 -15.11 0.52 2.06
C LEU A 173 -16.57 0.55 2.52
N LEU A 174 -17.51 0.79 1.61
CA LEU A 174 -18.93 0.83 1.91
C LEU A 174 -19.53 -0.55 2.23
N ALA A 175 -18.97 -1.63 1.70
CA ALA A 175 -19.41 -2.99 1.99
C ALA A 175 -18.78 -3.60 3.26
N GLY A 176 -17.58 -3.15 3.64
CA GLY A 176 -16.81 -3.71 4.76
C GLY A 176 -16.69 -2.79 5.96
N ARG A 177 -16.08 -1.62 5.78
CA ARG A 177 -15.73 -0.70 6.87
C ARG A 177 -16.92 0.09 7.38
N TYR A 178 -17.72 0.66 6.47
CA TYR A 178 -18.90 1.43 6.85
C TYR A 178 -19.94 0.60 7.65
N PRO A 179 -20.29 -0.65 7.28
CA PRO A 179 -21.23 -1.45 8.07
C PRO A 179 -20.68 -1.80 9.46
N ARG A 180 -19.36 -1.99 9.58
CA ARG A 180 -18.69 -2.13 10.88
C ARG A 180 -18.85 -0.87 11.72
N LEU A 181 -18.62 0.31 11.16
CA LEU A 181 -18.83 1.60 11.85
C LEU A 181 -20.28 1.76 12.33
N LYS A 182 -21.28 1.43 11.48
CA LYS A 182 -22.70 1.44 11.88
C LYS A 182 -23.03 0.41 12.96
N TYR A 183 -22.38 -0.75 12.95
CA TYR A 183 -22.53 -1.74 14.01
C TYR A 183 -21.99 -1.18 15.34
N LEU A 184 -20.78 -0.61 15.33
CA LEU A 184 -20.16 -0.02 16.52
C LEU A 184 -20.98 1.15 17.08
N GLU A 185 -21.54 2.00 16.21
CA GLU A 185 -22.45 3.08 16.58
C GLU A 185 -23.71 2.54 17.27
N LYS A 186 -24.40 1.59 16.65
CA LYS A 186 -25.61 0.96 17.21
C LYS A 186 -25.35 0.24 18.53
N ALA A 187 -24.16 -0.31 18.69
CA ALA A 187 -23.73 -0.97 19.92
C ALA A 187 -23.26 0.02 21.01
N GLY A 188 -23.21 1.33 20.73
CA GLY A 188 -22.72 2.35 21.66
C GLY A 188 -21.23 2.21 21.98
N GLN A 189 -20.46 1.62 21.07
CA GLN A 189 -19.02 1.34 21.25
C GLN A 189 -18.12 2.45 20.68
N LEU A 190 -18.67 3.36 19.89
CA LEU A 190 -17.94 4.54 19.43
C LEU A 190 -17.79 5.55 20.57
N SER A 191 -16.61 6.18 20.67
CA SER A 191 -16.47 7.38 21.49
C SER A 191 -17.31 8.52 20.92
N ALA A 192 -17.57 9.56 21.71
CA ALA A 192 -18.30 10.73 21.25
C ALA A 192 -17.64 11.35 20.00
N LEU A 193 -16.31 11.46 20.01
CA LEU A 193 -15.54 11.97 18.87
C LEU A 193 -15.70 11.08 17.63
N GLN A 194 -15.66 9.76 17.78
CA GLN A 194 -15.83 8.83 16.65
C GLN A 194 -17.26 8.88 16.08
N ALA A 195 -18.27 9.02 16.94
CA ALA A 195 -19.66 9.17 16.51
C ALA A 195 -19.89 10.49 15.77
N ASP A 196 -19.36 11.60 16.29
CA ASP A 196 -19.44 12.91 15.63
C ASP A 196 -18.73 12.90 14.26
N ARG A 197 -17.56 12.26 14.17
CA ARG A 197 -16.84 12.07 12.91
C ARG A 197 -17.65 11.23 11.92
N LEU A 198 -18.24 10.12 12.37
CA LEU A 198 -19.08 9.28 11.50
C LEU A 198 -20.28 10.08 10.95
N GLY A 199 -20.96 10.85 11.80
CA GLY A 199 -22.07 11.70 11.37
C GLY A 199 -21.65 12.78 10.37
N ALA A 200 -20.48 13.40 10.57
CA ALA A 200 -19.93 14.37 9.63
C ALA A 200 -19.60 13.74 8.27
N VAL A 201 -19.00 12.55 8.27
CA VAL A 201 -18.69 11.79 7.04
C VAL A 201 -19.97 11.42 6.29
N GLU A 202 -20.99 10.93 6.99
CA GLU A 202 -22.28 10.61 6.36
C GLU A 202 -22.95 11.84 5.75
N ALA A 203 -22.89 12.98 6.44
CA ALA A 203 -23.38 14.25 5.90
C ALA A 203 -22.61 14.68 4.65
N GLU A 204 -21.28 14.53 4.64
CA GLU A 204 -20.44 14.85 3.50
C GLU A 204 -20.76 13.95 2.29
N ILE A 205 -20.87 12.62 2.50
CA ILE A 205 -21.24 11.66 1.45
C ILE A 205 -22.58 12.03 0.82
N ASN A 206 -23.58 12.37 1.63
CA ASN A 206 -24.89 12.79 1.12
C ASN A 206 -24.81 14.13 0.37
N SER A 207 -23.96 15.06 0.80
CA SER A 207 -23.80 16.36 0.13
C SER A 207 -23.19 16.23 -1.27
N VAL A 208 -22.35 15.21 -1.50
CA VAL A 208 -21.69 14.94 -2.79
C VAL A 208 -22.35 13.80 -3.58
N GLU A 209 -23.57 13.40 -3.22
CA GLU A 209 -24.29 12.29 -3.86
C GLU A 209 -24.39 12.45 -5.39
N GLY A 210 -24.60 13.68 -5.88
CA GLY A 210 -24.62 13.97 -7.31
C GLY A 210 -23.32 13.60 -8.03
N ILE A 211 -22.17 13.85 -7.38
CA ILE A 211 -20.85 13.48 -7.90
C ILE A 211 -20.73 11.96 -7.94
N LEU A 212 -21.08 11.28 -6.84
CA LEU A 212 -21.03 9.81 -6.76
C LEU A 212 -21.86 9.17 -7.87
N ARG A 213 -23.09 9.63 -8.08
CA ARG A 213 -23.95 9.14 -9.17
C ARG A 213 -23.37 9.42 -10.55
N SER A 214 -22.83 10.61 -10.79
CA SER A 214 -22.22 10.96 -12.09
C SER A 214 -21.03 10.07 -12.44
N LEU A 215 -20.29 9.61 -11.43
CA LEU A 215 -19.14 8.71 -11.55
C LEU A 215 -19.54 7.22 -11.52
N GLY A 216 -20.82 6.90 -11.32
CA GLY A 216 -21.31 5.53 -11.17
C GLY A 216 -20.77 4.84 -9.91
N LEU A 217 -20.56 5.59 -8.84
CA LEU A 217 -20.15 5.13 -7.52
C LEU A 217 -21.37 4.92 -6.63
N ALA A 218 -21.27 3.96 -5.71
CA ALA A 218 -22.35 3.65 -4.76
C ALA A 218 -22.60 4.83 -3.80
N THR A 219 -23.86 5.12 -3.50
CA THR A 219 -24.26 6.09 -2.49
C THR A 219 -24.66 5.37 -1.17
N LEU A 220 -24.86 6.12 -0.08
CA LEU A 220 -25.42 5.52 1.15
C LEU A 220 -26.82 4.97 0.93
N GLU A 221 -27.60 5.56 0.02
CA GLU A 221 -28.91 5.03 -0.36
C GLU A 221 -28.80 3.65 -1.01
N ASP A 222 -27.79 3.43 -1.84
CA ASP A 222 -27.58 2.14 -2.51
C ASP A 222 -27.32 1.00 -1.53
N LEU A 223 -26.80 1.30 -0.33
CA LEU A 223 -26.56 0.31 0.73
C LEU A 223 -27.84 -0.19 1.39
N ASN A 224 -28.93 0.58 1.29
CA ASN A 224 -30.24 0.20 1.81
C ASN A 224 -31.08 -0.60 0.80
N LYS A 225 -30.61 -0.69 -0.46
CA LYS A 225 -31.31 -1.47 -1.47
C LYS A 225 -31.10 -2.96 -1.19
N PRO A 226 -32.16 -3.80 -1.25
CA PRO A 226 -31.99 -5.23 -1.13
C PRO A 226 -31.01 -5.72 -2.20
N LYS A 227 -30.17 -6.71 -1.86
CA LYS A 227 -29.30 -7.38 -2.83
C LYS A 227 -30.15 -7.71 -4.06
N ARG A 228 -29.67 -7.29 -5.23
CA ARG A 228 -30.26 -7.72 -6.49
C ARG A 228 -30.20 -9.25 -6.49
N GLU A 229 -31.36 -9.90 -6.47
CA GLU A 229 -31.46 -11.31 -6.82
C GLU A 229 -31.21 -11.38 -8.33
N ASP A 230 -29.94 -11.47 -8.69
CA ASP A 230 -29.55 -11.75 -10.07
C ASP A 230 -29.96 -13.21 -10.33
N GLY A 231 -30.97 -13.39 -11.18
CA GLY A 231 -31.44 -14.69 -11.67
C GLY A 231 -30.47 -15.35 -12.63
#